data_AF-A0A166MBP1-F1
#
_entry.id   AF-A0A166MBP1-F1
#
_cell.length_a   1.000
_cell.length_b   1.000
_cell.length_c   1.000
_cell.angle_alpha   90.00
_cell.angle_beta   90.00
_cell.angle_gamma   90.00
#
_symmetry.space_group_name_H-M   'P 1'
#
loop_
_entity.id
_entity.type
_entity.pdbx_description
1 polymer ?
#
loop_
_entity_poly.entity_id
_entity_poly.type
_entity_poly.pdbx_seq_one_letter_code
_entity_poly.pdbx_strand_id
1 'polypeptide(L)'
;MTPIFSFLFSRLLISVANVQTNGMGEITKTALIVLAIAFGDGLFAGLKFFIMEVAGFKWINSLRRSSFPRILSQDKKWFDETLNSPERLVHTLMKDGDDARSLIVTVLAQFVVVTSMVSVGFIWALIQGWQLTLAGLAIGPIFAIVMTVQARLISHFELRNKRLREEVARRYHDVSTVNAMCYPC
;
A
#
# COMPACT_ATOMS: atom_id res chain seq x y z
N MET A 1 -15.33 5.84 -2.78
CA MET A 1 -16.19 6.12 -3.96
C MET A 1 -16.82 4.85 -4.56
N THR A 2 -16.19 3.67 -4.44
CA THR A 2 -16.68 2.42 -5.04
C THR A 2 -18.06 1.87 -4.61
N PRO A 3 -18.62 2.09 -3.41
CA PRO A 3 -19.97 1.56 -3.10
C PRO A 3 -21.09 2.29 -3.85
N ILE A 4 -20.92 3.59 -4.12
CA ILE A 4 -21.92 4.41 -4.83
C ILE A 4 -21.96 4.01 -6.31
N PHE A 5 -20.80 3.83 -6.93
CA PHE A 5 -20.72 3.33 -8.32
C PHE A 5 -21.37 1.94 -8.46
N SER A 6 -21.06 1.01 -7.56
CA SER A 6 -21.65 -0.35 -7.59
C SER A 6 -23.18 -0.33 -7.46
N PHE A 7 -23.71 0.50 -6.56
CA PHE A 7 -25.15 0.66 -6.40
C PHE A 7 -25.84 1.24 -7.64
N LEU A 8 -25.25 2.29 -8.23
CA LEU A 8 -25.80 2.92 -9.44
C LEU A 8 -25.68 2.01 -10.66
N PHE A 9 -24.60 1.25 -10.77
CA PHE A 9 -24.44 0.23 -11.79
C PHE A 9 -25.49 -0.88 -11.63
N SER A 10 -25.74 -1.36 -10.41
CA SER A 10 -26.82 -2.31 -10.14
C SER A 10 -28.20 -1.76 -10.54
N ARG A 11 -28.50 -0.49 -10.23
CA ARG A 11 -29.73 0.20 -10.67
C ARG A 11 -29.86 0.26 -12.20
N LEU A 12 -28.76 0.53 -12.89
CA LEU A 12 -28.72 0.54 -14.36
C LEU A 12 -29.01 -0.85 -14.93
N LEU A 13 -28.38 -1.90 -14.39
CA LEU A 13 -28.63 -3.27 -14.82
C LEU A 13 -30.10 -3.68 -14.66
N ILE A 14 -30.72 -3.33 -13.52
CA ILE A 14 -32.15 -3.60 -13.27
C ILE A 14 -33.05 -2.81 -14.24
N SER A 15 -32.67 -1.57 -14.57
CA SER A 15 -33.43 -0.74 -15.51
C SER A 15 -33.36 -1.29 -16.94
N VAL A 16 -32.19 -1.77 -17.38
CA VAL A 16 -31.99 -2.42 -18.69
C VAL A 16 -32.68 -3.78 -18.75
N ALA A 17 -32.68 -4.55 -17.65
CA ALA A 17 -33.38 -5.83 -17.59
C ALA A 17 -34.91 -5.65 -17.75
N ASN A 18 -35.45 -4.51 -17.33
CA ASN A 18 -36.88 -4.16 -17.43
C ASN A 18 -37.16 -3.12 -18.53
N VAL A 19 -36.63 -3.36 -19.75
CA VAL A 19 -36.83 -2.48 -20.92
C VAL A 19 -38.31 -2.32 -21.32
N GLN A 20 -39.17 -3.30 -21.01
CA GLN A 20 -40.58 -3.27 -21.42
C GLN A 20 -41.45 -2.31 -20.57
N THR A 21 -41.03 -2.00 -19.34
CA THR A 21 -41.77 -1.12 -18.41
C THR A 21 -41.17 0.28 -18.31
N ASN A 22 -39.86 0.43 -18.59
CA ASN A 22 -39.17 1.72 -18.55
C ASN A 22 -38.97 2.26 -19.97
N GLY A 23 -39.45 3.48 -20.24
CA GLY A 23 -39.20 4.14 -21.52
C GLY A 23 -37.71 4.29 -21.82
N MET A 24 -37.31 4.14 -23.09
CA MET A 24 -35.92 4.21 -23.56
C MET A 24 -35.16 5.44 -23.02
N GLY A 25 -35.86 6.57 -22.87
CA GLY A 25 -35.29 7.81 -22.34
C GLY A 25 -34.84 7.76 -20.88
N GLU A 26 -35.50 6.98 -20.01
CA GLU A 26 -35.10 6.84 -18.59
C GLU A 26 -33.82 6.00 -18.44
N ILE A 27 -33.65 5.01 -19.31
CA ILE A 27 -32.43 4.19 -19.37
C ILE A 27 -31.26 5.07 -19.83
N THR A 28 -31.44 5.88 -20.88
CA THR A 28 -30.39 6.80 -21.36
C THR A 28 -29.99 7.84 -20.31
N LYS A 29 -30.95 8.42 -19.57
CA LYS A 29 -30.64 9.35 -18.47
C LYS A 29 -29.83 8.68 -17.36
N THR A 30 -30.24 7.49 -16.94
CA THR A 30 -29.54 6.73 -15.89
C THR A 30 -28.13 6.35 -16.33
N ALA A 31 -27.96 5.92 -17.59
CA ALA A 31 -26.65 5.62 -18.18
C ALA A 31 -25.73 6.85 -18.22
N LEU A 32 -26.27 8.02 -18.57
CA LEU A 32 -25.51 9.26 -18.61
C LEU A 32 -25.05 9.69 -17.21
N ILE A 33 -25.88 9.51 -16.18
CA ILE A 33 -25.51 9.77 -14.78
C ILE A 33 -24.37 8.85 -14.32
N VAL A 34 -24.44 7.55 -14.63
CA VAL A 34 -23.37 6.60 -14.28
C VAL A 34 -22.06 6.96 -14.98
N LEU A 35 -22.11 7.36 -16.25
CA LEU A 35 -20.94 7.78 -17.01
C LEU A 35 -20.29 9.04 -16.42
N ALA A 36 -21.09 10.05 -16.06
CA ALA A 36 -20.60 11.28 -15.45
C ALA A 36 -19.90 11.02 -14.11
N ILE A 37 -20.45 10.13 -13.29
CA ILE A 37 -19.85 9.75 -12.00
C ILE A 37 -18.56 8.94 -12.19
N ALA A 38 -18.52 8.02 -13.16
CA ALA A 38 -17.31 7.26 -13.48
C ALA A 38 -16.16 8.18 -13.94
N PHE A 39 -16.47 9.18 -14.77
CA PHE A 39 -15.49 10.19 -15.17
C PHE A 39 -15.01 11.02 -13.98
N GLY A 40 -15.93 11.44 -13.12
CA GLY A 40 -15.60 12.15 -11.87
C GLY A 40 -14.67 11.32 -10.97
N ASP A 41 -14.97 10.04 -10.77
CA ASP A 41 -14.16 9.14 -9.95
C ASP A 41 -12.73 8.98 -10.50
N GLY A 42 -12.60 8.82 -11.83
CA GLY A 42 -11.29 8.80 -12.49
C GLY A 42 -10.48 10.08 -12.25
N LEU A 43 -11.14 11.24 -12.32
CA LEU A 43 -10.50 12.52 -12.05
C LEU A 43 -10.05 12.65 -10.58
N PHE A 44 -10.91 12.29 -9.62
CA PHE A 44 -10.56 12.33 -8.21
C PHE A 44 -9.45 11.33 -7.85
N ALA A 45 -9.46 10.15 -8.45
CA ALA A 45 -8.40 9.16 -8.27
C ALA A 45 -7.05 9.71 -8.78
N GLY A 46 -7.03 10.29 -9.97
CA GLY A 46 -5.84 10.94 -10.54
C GLY A 46 -5.33 12.09 -9.67
N LEU A 47 -6.23 12.97 -9.25
CA LEU A 47 -5.90 14.09 -8.37
C LEU A 47 -5.34 13.62 -7.02
N LYS A 48 -5.93 12.58 -6.41
CA LYS A 48 -5.44 11.97 -5.18
C LYS A 48 -4.00 11.49 -5.34
N PHE A 49 -3.72 10.73 -6.41
CA PHE A 49 -2.36 10.24 -6.68
C PHE A 49 -1.38 11.40 -6.85
N PHE A 50 -1.76 12.42 -7.63
CA PHE A 50 -0.93 13.59 -7.84
C PHE A 50 -0.61 14.35 -6.54
N ILE A 51 -1.62 14.66 -5.73
CA ILE A 51 -1.44 15.36 -4.45
C ILE A 51 -0.51 14.57 -3.52
N MET A 52 -0.73 13.26 -3.42
CA MET A 52 0.03 12.41 -2.52
C MET A 52 1.48 12.25 -2.95
N GLU A 53 1.75 12.16 -4.25
CA GLU A 53 3.10 12.18 -4.80
C GLU A 53 3.81 13.51 -4.50
N VAL A 54 3.15 14.65 -4.75
CA VAL A 54 3.71 15.97 -4.45
C VAL A 54 4.00 16.13 -2.96
N ALA A 55 3.10 15.68 -2.09
CA ALA A 55 3.30 15.68 -0.64
C ALA A 55 4.51 14.82 -0.23
N GLY A 56 4.62 13.62 -0.82
CA GLY A 56 5.78 12.76 -0.63
C GLY A 56 7.09 13.43 -1.04
N PHE A 57 7.10 14.13 -2.19
CA PHE A 57 8.31 14.84 -2.67
C PHE A 57 8.72 15.96 -1.73
N LYS A 58 7.75 16.71 -1.19
CA LYS A 58 8.01 17.73 -0.18
C LYS A 58 8.59 17.11 1.10
N TRP A 59 8.04 15.98 1.55
CA TRP A 59 8.51 15.27 2.73
C TRP A 59 9.96 14.79 2.59
N ILE A 60 10.30 14.08 1.51
CA ILE A 60 11.68 13.59 1.31
C ILE A 60 12.67 14.75 1.15
N ASN A 61 12.28 15.84 0.51
CA ASN A 61 13.14 17.01 0.36
C ASN A 61 13.40 17.69 1.71
N SER A 62 12.38 17.77 2.57
CA SER A 62 12.55 18.27 3.95
C SER A 62 13.45 17.36 4.77
N LEU A 63 13.32 16.03 4.60
CA LEU A 63 14.19 15.05 5.26
C LEU A 63 15.64 15.22 4.82
N ARG A 64 15.90 15.25 3.51
CA ARG A 64 17.23 15.48 2.94
C ARG A 64 17.85 16.79 3.42
N ARG A 65 17.09 17.89 3.38
CA ARG A 65 17.55 19.22 3.87
C ARG A 65 17.94 19.21 5.34
N SER A 66 17.27 18.43 6.18
CA SER A 66 17.57 18.32 7.61
C SER A 66 18.74 17.38 7.88
N SER A 67 18.91 16.35 7.07
CA SER A 67 19.98 15.34 7.22
C SER A 67 21.34 15.82 6.71
N PHE A 68 21.39 16.51 5.56
CA PHE A 68 22.66 16.96 4.95
C PHE A 68 23.55 17.78 5.91
N PRO A 69 23.05 18.80 6.62
CA PRO A 69 23.89 19.58 7.55
C PRO A 69 24.42 18.74 8.72
N ARG A 70 23.64 17.78 9.20
CA ARG A 70 24.01 16.90 10.33
C ARG A 70 25.10 15.90 9.95
N ILE A 71 25.08 15.47 8.69
CA ILE A 71 26.12 14.62 8.11
C ILE A 71 27.42 15.43 7.95
N LEU A 72 27.32 16.65 7.41
CA LEU A 72 28.47 17.53 7.19
C LEU A 72 29.14 17.99 8.49
N SER A 73 28.42 18.00 9.61
CA SER A 73 28.96 18.37 10.92
C SER A 73 29.69 17.23 11.65
N GLN A 74 29.86 16.06 11.05
CA GLN A 74 30.56 14.93 11.68
C GLN A 74 32.08 15.03 11.52
N ASP A 75 32.82 14.46 12.48
CA ASP A 75 34.28 14.45 12.48
C ASP A 75 34.86 13.56 11.37
N LYS A 76 36.10 13.85 10.92
CA LYS A 76 36.80 13.01 9.93
C LYS A 76 36.86 11.53 10.33
N LYS A 77 37.11 11.25 11.61
CA LYS A 77 37.17 9.88 12.16
C LYS A 77 35.86 9.11 11.94
N TRP A 78 34.72 9.81 11.91
CA TRP A 78 33.42 9.19 11.66
C TRP A 78 33.29 8.67 10.22
N PHE A 79 33.85 9.39 9.24
CA PHE A 79 33.86 9.00 7.83
C PHE A 79 34.88 7.91 7.50
N ASP A 80 35.88 7.69 8.36
CA ASP A 80 36.87 6.62 8.19
C ASP A 80 36.29 5.22 8.50
N GLU A 81 35.10 5.14 9.13
CA GLU A 81 34.39 3.87 9.32
C GLU A 81 33.80 3.34 8.01
N THR A 82 33.98 2.05 7.72
CA THR A 82 33.48 1.39 6.50
C THR A 82 31.95 1.44 6.35
N LEU A 83 31.22 1.63 7.45
CA LEU A 83 29.77 1.81 7.45
C LEU A 83 29.34 3.23 7.02
N ASN A 84 30.19 4.23 7.27
CA ASN A 84 29.89 5.65 7.09
C ASN A 84 30.63 6.25 5.89
N SER A 85 31.07 5.40 4.95
CA SER A 85 31.75 5.89 3.76
C SER A 85 30.86 6.90 3.01
N PRO A 86 31.43 8.00 2.48
CA PRO A 86 30.64 9.04 1.81
C PRO A 86 29.76 8.50 0.68
N GLU A 87 30.28 7.54 -0.08
CA GLU A 87 29.59 6.87 -1.18
C GLU A 87 28.33 6.14 -0.71
N ARG A 88 28.46 5.36 0.37
CA ARG A 88 27.35 4.60 0.94
C ARG A 88 26.31 5.53 1.55
N LEU A 89 26.76 6.61 2.19
CA LEU A 89 25.88 7.56 2.84
C LEU A 89 25.03 8.34 1.83
N VAL A 90 25.63 8.76 0.71
CA VAL A 90 24.92 9.39 -0.41
C VAL A 90 23.94 8.40 -1.04
N HIS A 91 24.38 7.15 -1.26
CA HIS A 91 23.52 6.11 -1.81
C HIS A 91 22.29 5.87 -0.91
N THR A 92 22.49 5.71 0.40
CA THR A 92 21.38 5.49 1.35
C THR A 92 20.47 6.70 1.46
N LEU A 93 21.00 7.93 1.52
CA LEU A 93 20.17 9.13 1.63
C LEU A 93 19.33 9.38 0.36
N MET A 94 19.86 9.03 -0.81
CA MET A 94 19.18 9.23 -2.09
C MET A 94 18.27 8.05 -2.43
N LYS A 95 18.83 6.85 -2.61
CA LYS A 95 18.11 5.66 -3.07
C LYS A 95 17.18 5.10 -1.99
N ASP A 96 17.70 4.77 -0.81
CA ASP A 96 16.87 4.20 0.26
C ASP A 96 15.83 5.23 0.73
N GLY A 97 16.16 6.52 0.67
CA GLY A 97 15.22 7.61 0.92
C GLY A 97 14.07 7.70 -0.10
N ASP A 98 14.35 7.57 -1.41
CA ASP A 98 13.30 7.56 -2.44
C ASP A 98 12.44 6.30 -2.39
N ASP A 99 13.05 5.13 -2.11
CA ASP A 99 12.33 3.87 -1.93
C ASP A 99 11.39 3.95 -0.72
N ALA A 100 11.87 4.49 0.41
CA ALA A 100 11.06 4.72 1.60
C ALA A 100 9.90 5.69 1.33
N ARG A 101 10.15 6.78 0.60
CA ARG A 101 9.10 7.72 0.16
C ARG A 101 8.05 7.00 -0.67
N SER A 102 8.44 6.28 -1.71
CA SER A 102 7.50 5.58 -2.60
C SER A 102 6.59 4.62 -1.82
N LEU A 103 7.18 3.87 -0.88
CA LEU A 103 6.45 2.94 -0.03
C LEU A 103 5.47 3.67 0.91
N ILE A 104 5.92 4.72 1.61
CA ILE A 104 5.08 5.50 2.52
C ILE A 104 3.93 6.19 1.78
N VAL A 105 4.22 6.81 0.63
CA VAL A 105 3.23 7.49 -0.22
C VAL A 105 2.15 6.51 -0.65
N THR A 106 2.55 5.33 -1.13
CA THR A 106 1.62 4.29 -1.58
C THR A 106 0.78 3.74 -0.43
N VAL A 107 1.41 3.39 0.69
CA VAL A 107 0.74 2.79 1.85
C VAL A 107 -0.22 3.79 2.50
N LEU A 108 0.20 5.04 2.71
CA LEU A 108 -0.65 6.05 3.32
C LEU A 108 -1.83 6.42 2.40
N ALA A 109 -1.60 6.53 1.10
CA ALA A 109 -2.69 6.74 0.13
C ALA A 109 -3.73 5.62 0.22
N GLN A 110 -3.27 4.37 0.23
CA GLN A 110 -4.13 3.19 0.28
C GLN A 110 -4.86 3.11 1.61
N PHE A 111 -4.20 3.42 2.72
CA PHE A 111 -4.81 3.44 4.05
C PHE A 111 -5.98 4.43 4.10
N VAL A 112 -5.78 5.67 3.67
CA VAL A 112 -6.83 6.69 3.63
C VAL A 112 -8.02 6.24 2.79
N VAL A 113 -7.76 5.64 1.62
CA VAL A 113 -8.81 5.11 0.74
C VAL A 113 -9.60 4.01 1.43
N VAL A 114 -8.92 2.99 1.98
CA VAL A 114 -9.57 1.86 2.63
C VAL A 114 -10.38 2.32 3.84
N THR A 115 -9.83 3.18 4.70
CA THR A 115 -10.56 3.72 5.85
C THR A 115 -11.80 4.48 5.39
N SER A 116 -11.69 5.38 4.41
CA SER A 116 -12.84 6.11 3.89
C SER A 116 -13.91 5.19 3.29
N MET A 117 -13.50 4.15 2.56
CA MET A 117 -14.42 3.17 1.96
C MET A 117 -15.15 2.36 3.02
N VAL A 118 -14.44 1.88 4.03
CA VAL A 118 -15.02 1.14 5.15
C VAL A 118 -16.00 2.02 5.92
N SER A 119 -15.63 3.27 6.23
CA SER A 119 -16.51 4.20 6.95
C SER A 119 -17.80 4.49 6.17
N VAL A 120 -17.70 4.84 4.89
CA VAL A 120 -18.88 5.15 4.05
C VAL A 120 -19.75 3.91 3.87
N GLY A 121 -19.15 2.75 3.58
CA GLY A 121 -19.89 1.50 3.44
C GLY A 121 -20.60 1.08 4.72
N PHE A 122 -19.95 1.25 5.87
CA PHE A 122 -20.51 0.93 7.17
C PHE A 122 -21.69 1.85 7.53
N ILE A 123 -21.55 3.15 7.34
CA ILE A 123 -22.63 4.13 7.56
C ILE A 123 -23.83 3.81 6.65
N TRP A 124 -23.57 3.55 5.36
CA TRP A 124 -24.63 3.22 4.41
C TRP A 124 -25.38 1.94 4.79
N ALA A 125 -24.64 0.90 5.18
CA ALA A 125 -25.23 -0.38 5.55
C ALA A 125 -26.11 -0.26 6.81
N LEU A 126 -25.68 0.52 7.81
CA LEU A 126 -26.46 0.80 9.02
C LEU A 126 -27.79 1.48 8.72
N ILE A 127 -27.80 2.42 7.76
CA ILE A 127 -29.02 3.14 7.34
C ILE A 127 -30.00 2.18 6.65
N GLN A 128 -29.51 1.31 5.76
CA GLN A 128 -30.38 0.42 4.98
C GLN A 128 -30.96 -0.74 5.82
N GLY A 129 -30.23 -1.23 6.82
CA GLY A 129 -30.67 -2.38 7.61
C GLY A 129 -29.79 -2.64 8.82
N TRP A 130 -30.02 -1.89 9.89
CA TRP A 130 -29.24 -1.96 11.14
C TRP A 130 -29.17 -3.37 11.77
N GLN A 131 -30.24 -4.16 11.66
CA GLN A 131 -30.30 -5.53 12.22
C GLN A 131 -29.34 -6.48 11.49
N LEU A 132 -29.32 -6.45 10.15
CA LEU A 132 -28.43 -7.30 9.34
C LEU A 132 -26.97 -6.89 9.52
N THR A 133 -26.69 -5.60 9.64
CA THR A 133 -25.32 -5.12 9.88
C THR A 133 -24.77 -5.51 11.24
N LEU A 134 -25.60 -5.47 12.31
CA LEU A 134 -25.18 -5.88 13.65
C LEU A 134 -24.92 -7.40 13.71
N ALA A 135 -25.76 -8.19 13.05
CA ALA A 135 -25.55 -9.63 12.91
C ALA A 135 -24.24 -9.93 12.17
N GLY A 136 -23.93 -9.20 11.10
CA GLY A 136 -22.65 -9.32 10.39
C GLY A 136 -21.45 -8.90 11.25
N LEU A 137 -21.59 -7.84 12.05
CA LEU A 137 -20.53 -7.34 12.93
C LEU A 137 -20.16 -8.38 14.01
N ALA A 138 -21.11 -9.21 14.45
CA ALA A 138 -20.84 -10.30 15.39
C ALA A 138 -19.87 -11.36 14.84
N ILE A 139 -19.78 -11.50 13.52
CA ILE A 139 -18.83 -12.42 12.86
C ILE A 139 -17.44 -11.75 12.69
N GLY A 140 -17.38 -10.42 12.71
CA GLY A 140 -16.16 -9.61 12.64
C GLY A 140 -15.02 -10.05 13.58
N PRO A 141 -15.23 -10.30 14.89
CA PRO A 141 -14.18 -10.75 15.79
C PRO A 141 -13.58 -12.11 15.40
N ILE A 142 -14.39 -13.03 14.85
CA ILE A 142 -13.90 -14.34 14.39
C ILE A 142 -12.94 -14.14 13.21
N PHE A 143 -13.31 -13.28 12.25
CA PHE A 143 -12.42 -12.91 11.15
C PHE A 143 -11.13 -12.25 11.62
N ALA A 144 -11.20 -11.35 12.61
CA ALA A 144 -10.02 -10.70 13.17
C ALA A 144 -9.07 -11.71 13.82
N ILE A 145 -9.59 -12.69 14.57
CA ILE A 145 -8.79 -13.76 15.17
C ILE A 145 -8.11 -14.58 14.07
N VAL A 146 -8.86 -15.03 13.05
CA VAL A 146 -8.28 -15.81 11.96
C VAL A 146 -7.20 -15.03 11.21
N MET A 147 -7.43 -13.75 10.90
CA MET A 147 -6.47 -12.89 10.21
C MET A 147 -5.21 -12.66 11.04
N THR A 148 -5.33 -12.45 12.35
CA THR A 148 -4.16 -12.27 13.23
C THR A 148 -3.35 -13.56 13.35
N VAL A 149 -4.00 -14.72 13.44
CA VAL A 149 -3.32 -16.03 13.42
C VAL A 149 -2.61 -16.24 12.09
N GLN A 150 -3.29 -15.98 10.97
CA GLN A 150 -2.71 -16.08 9.63
C GLN A 150 -1.49 -15.16 9.47
N ALA A 151 -1.59 -13.88 9.87
CA ALA A 151 -0.50 -12.92 9.80
C ALA A 151 0.71 -13.37 10.64
N ARG A 152 0.45 -13.87 11.86
CA ARG A 152 1.51 -14.44 12.71
C ARG A 152 2.17 -15.65 12.06
N LEU A 153 1.39 -16.58 11.51
CA LEU A 153 1.92 -17.75 10.81
C LEU A 153 2.80 -17.34 9.62
N ILE A 154 2.33 -16.43 8.77
CA ILE A 154 3.10 -15.94 7.61
C ILE A 154 4.42 -15.32 8.08
N SER A 155 4.38 -14.41 9.06
CA SER A 155 5.59 -13.77 9.60
C SER A 155 6.60 -14.79 10.15
N HIS A 156 6.10 -15.85 10.82
CA HIS A 156 6.93 -16.91 11.37
C HIS A 156 7.58 -17.75 10.25
N PHE A 157 6.82 -18.12 9.22
CA PHE A 157 7.35 -18.84 8.06
C PHE A 157 8.34 -17.99 7.25
N GLU A 158 8.08 -16.68 7.09
CA GLU A 158 9.02 -15.77 6.44
C GLU A 158 10.35 -15.69 7.19
N LEU A 159 10.31 -15.55 8.52
CA LEU A 159 11.51 -15.54 9.37
C LEU A 159 12.27 -16.86 9.28
N ARG A 160 11.55 -17.99 9.32
CA ARG A 160 12.17 -19.32 9.20
C ARG A 160 12.82 -19.51 7.82
N ASN A 161 12.15 -19.10 6.76
CA ASN A 161 12.67 -19.18 5.40
C ASN A 161 13.90 -18.27 5.20
N LYS A 162 13.91 -17.07 5.79
CA LYS A 162 15.08 -16.18 5.79
C LYS A 162 16.29 -16.84 6.47
N ARG A 163 16.10 -17.41 7.66
CA ARG A 163 17.18 -18.12 8.38
C ARG A 163 17.75 -19.31 7.60
N LEU A 164 16.89 -20.13 7.01
CA LEU A 164 17.35 -21.27 6.20
C LEU A 164 18.14 -20.82 4.96
N ARG A 165 17.72 -19.73 4.30
CA ARG A 165 18.47 -19.14 3.19
C ARG A 165 19.83 -18.61 3.63
N GLU A 166 19.90 -17.95 4.78
CA GLU A 166 21.17 -17.47 5.36
C GLU A 166 22.12 -18.62 5.72
N GLU A 167 21.60 -19.70 6.28
CA GLU A 167 22.40 -20.87 6.66
C GLU A 167 22.99 -21.60 5.44
N VAL A 168 22.19 -21.77 4.39
CA VAL A 168 22.64 -22.30 3.11
C VAL A 168 23.70 -21.39 2.49
N ALA A 169 23.47 -20.07 2.47
CA ALA A 169 24.43 -19.11 1.94
C ALA A 169 25.76 -19.13 2.71
N ARG A 170 25.74 -19.22 4.05
CA ARG A 170 26.96 -19.39 4.87
C ARG A 170 27.71 -20.67 4.52
N ARG A 171 27.00 -21.80 4.38
CA ARG A 171 27.62 -23.08 4.05
C ARG A 171 28.29 -23.08 2.67
N TYR A 172 27.68 -22.44 1.67
CA TYR A 172 28.33 -22.22 0.37
C TYR A 172 29.59 -21.35 0.49
N HIS A 173 29.53 -20.30 1.31
CA HIS A 173 30.67 -19.43 1.55
C HIS A 173 31.84 -20.20 2.20
N ASP A 174 31.57 -21.02 3.22
CA ASP A 174 32.59 -21.83 3.91
C ASP A 174 33.25 -22.88 3.00
N VAL A 175 32.47 -23.54 2.13
CA VAL A 175 33.05 -24.50 1.16
C VAL A 175 33.92 -23.78 0.14
N SER A 176 33.48 -22.61 -0.33
CA SER A 176 34.25 -21.81 -1.30
C SER A 176 35.58 -21.31 -0.72
N THR A 177 35.60 -20.90 0.55
CA THR A 177 36.82 -20.44 1.22
C THR A 177 37.78 -21.60 1.49
N VAL A 178 37.27 -22.77 1.91
CA VAL A 178 38.10 -23.97 2.08
C VAL A 178 38.72 -24.42 0.75
N ASN A 179 37.95 -24.45 -0.34
CA ASN A 179 38.50 -24.76 -1.66
C ASN A 179 39.55 -23.74 -2.10
N ALA A 180 39.33 -22.44 -1.85
CA ALA A 180 40.33 -21.40 -2.17
C ALA A 180 41.63 -21.54 -1.36
N MET A 181 41.58 -22.06 -0.13
CA MET A 181 42.78 -22.35 0.68
C MET A 181 43.50 -23.64 0.25
N CYS A 182 42.80 -24.60 -0.36
CA CYS A 182 43.33 -25.91 -0.72
C CYS A 182 44.02 -25.96 -2.10
N TYR A 183 43.98 -24.88 -2.88
CA TYR A 183 44.84 -24.72 -4.07
C TYR A 183 46.12 -23.99 -3.65
N PRO A 184 47.22 -24.69 -3.32
CA PRO A 184 48.52 -24.05 -3.22
C PRO A 184 48.91 -23.54 -4.62
N CYS A 185 49.38 -22.30 -4.69
CA CYS A 185 50.24 -21.86 -5.79
C CYS A 185 51.51 -22.71 -5.83
#